data_AF-A0A929BJ42-F1
#
_entry.id   AF-A0A929BJ42-F1
#
_cell.length_a   1.000
_cell.length_b   1.000
_cell.length_c   1.000
_cell.angle_alpha   90.00
_cell.angle_beta   90.00
_cell.angle_gamma   90.00
#
_symmetry.space_group_name_H-M   'P 1'
#
loop_
_entity.id
_entity.type
_entity.pdbx_description
1 polymer ?
#
loop_
_entity_poly.entity_id
_entity_poly.type
_entity_poly.pdbx_seq_one_letter_code
_entity_poly.pdbx_strand_id
1 'polypeptide(L)' 'MRRGCIAVGEVRCEGCQRVLEYGERYVVVDDDEGKEHRFCLNCSLSGGYASYKTDKEGQVITFFPKD' A
#
# COMPACT_ATOMS: atom_id res chain seq x y z
N MET A 1 -10.45 -5.48 3.12
CA MET A 1 -9.21 -6.05 3.71
C MET A 1 -8.01 -5.24 3.20
N ARG A 2 -6.82 -5.33 3.81
CA ARG A 2 -5.60 -4.63 3.35
C ARG A 2 -4.51 -5.66 3.02
N ARG A 3 -3.93 -5.58 1.82
CA ARG A 3 -2.91 -6.52 1.32
C ARG A 3 -1.70 -5.75 0.82
N GLY A 4 -0.52 -6.03 1.37
CA GLY A 4 0.74 -5.51 0.86
C GLY A 4 1.20 -6.32 -0.36
N CYS A 5 1.61 -5.63 -1.42
CA CYS A 5 2.01 -6.23 -2.69
C CYS A 5 3.30 -5.61 -3.24
N ILE A 6 3.94 -6.32 -4.17
CA ILE A 6 5.11 -5.86 -4.94
C ILE A 6 4.71 -5.86 -6.42
N ALA A 7 4.97 -4.76 -7.12
CA ALA A 7 4.65 -4.62 -8.53
C ALA A 7 5.54 -5.54 -9.39
N VAL A 8 4.93 -6.43 -10.15
CA VAL A 8 5.59 -7.32 -11.13
C VAL A 8 5.22 -6.99 -12.57
N GLY A 9 4.29 -6.06 -12.76
CA GLY A 9 3.81 -5.55 -14.05
C GLY A 9 3.21 -4.16 -13.88
N GLU A 10 2.48 -3.68 -14.87
CA GLU A 10 1.85 -2.35 -14.80
C GLU A 10 0.82 -2.30 -13.66
N VAL A 11 1.10 -1.48 -12.65
CA VAL A 11 0.17 -1.16 -11.57
C VAL A 11 0.03 0.34 -11.52
N ARG A 12 -1.20 0.85 -11.57
CA ARG A 12 -1.48 2.28 -11.43
C ARG A 12 -1.96 2.59 -10.01
N CYS A 13 -1.34 3.57 -9.38
CA CYS A 13 -1.80 4.08 -8.09
C CYS A 13 -3.06 4.93 -8.30
N GLU A 14 -4.14 4.66 -7.57
CA GLU A 14 -5.37 5.46 -7.67
C GLU A 14 -5.25 6.84 -7.01
N GLY A 15 -4.42 6.97 -5.98
CA GLY A 15 -4.20 8.26 -5.31
C GLY A 15 -3.46 9.29 -6.16
N CYS A 16 -2.30 8.95 -6.71
CA CYS A 16 -1.47 9.89 -7.49
C CYS A 16 -1.43 9.60 -9.00
N GLN A 17 -2.14 8.58 -9.49
CA GLN A 17 -2.23 8.17 -10.90
C GLN A 17 -0.91 7.76 -11.58
N ARG A 18 0.20 7.73 -10.83
CA ARG A 18 1.50 7.23 -11.29
C ARG A 18 1.46 5.73 -11.51
N VAL A 19 2.15 5.26 -12.55
CA VAL A 19 2.46 3.85 -12.77
C VAL A 19 3.63 3.45 -11.86
N LEU A 20 3.46 2.37 -11.11
CA LEU A 20 4.51 1.80 -10.27
C LEU A 20 5.50 1.00 -11.11
N GLU A 21 6.77 1.15 -10.79
CA GLU A 21 7.86 0.41 -11.40
C GLU A 21 7.98 -1.00 -10.81
N TYR A 22 8.64 -1.89 -11.54
CA TYR A 22 8.91 -3.25 -11.06
C TYR A 22 9.64 -3.22 -9.71
N GLY A 23 9.17 -4.02 -8.76
CA GLY A 23 9.72 -4.09 -7.41
C GLY A 23 9.17 -3.03 -6.44
N GLU A 24 8.42 -2.03 -6.91
CA GLU A 24 7.80 -1.07 -6.00
C GLU A 24 6.69 -1.70 -5.14
N ARG A 25 6.63 -1.29 -3.88
CA ARG A 25 5.62 -1.74 -2.92
C ARG A 25 4.35 -0.89 -3.02
N TYR A 26 3.21 -1.55 -2.90
CA TYR A 26 1.90 -0.92 -2.88
C TYR A 26 0.94 -1.71 -1.98
N VAL A 27 -0.21 -1.10 -1.68
CA VAL A 27 -1.29 -1.76 -0.95
C VAL A 27 -2.51 -1.92 -1.85
N VAL A 28 -3.19 -3.05 -1.71
CA VAL A 28 -4.55 -3.26 -2.19
C VAL A 28 -5.51 -3.14 -1.00
N VAL A 29 -6.53 -2.31 -1.13
CA VAL A 29 -7.58 -2.10 -0.13
C VAL A 29 -8.92 -2.44 -0.75
N ASP A 30 -9.69 -3.31 -0.11
CA ASP A 30 -11.08 -3.57 -0.53
C ASP A 30 -12.01 -2.56 0.13
N ASP A 31 -12.94 -1.99 -0.64
CA ASP A 31 -14.07 -1.23 -0.11
C ASP A 31 -15.22 -2.15 0.36
N ASP A 32 -16.29 -1.54 0.87
CA ASP A 32 -17.48 -2.25 1.37
C ASP A 32 -18.25 -2.99 0.27
N GLU A 33 -18.02 -2.64 -1.01
CA GLU A 33 -18.59 -3.31 -2.18
C GLU A 33 -17.68 -4.42 -2.73
N GLY A 34 -16.52 -4.65 -2.10
CA GLY A 34 -15.53 -5.64 -2.50
C GLY A 34 -14.67 -5.22 -3.70
N LYS A 35 -14.68 -3.93 -4.07
CA LYS A 35 -13.82 -3.39 -5.11
C LYS A 35 -12.42 -3.14 -4.56
N GLU A 36 -11.44 -3.61 -5.32
CA GLU A 36 -10.03 -3.44 -5.00
C GLU A 36 -9.51 -2.08 -5.44
N HIS A 37 -8.90 -1.35 -4.51
CA HIS A 37 -8.20 -0.10 -4.76
C HIS A 37 -6.70 -0.24 -4.55
N ARG A 38 -5.89 0.35 -5.43
CA ARG A 38 -4.42 0.21 -5.40
C ARG A 38 -3.74 1.53 -5.07
N PHE A 39 -2.90 1.55 -4.04
CA PHE A 39 -2.17 2.75 -3.64
C PHE A 39 -0.68 2.49 -3.48
N CYS A 40 0.15 3.34 -4.08
CA CYS A 40 1.60 3.31 -3.87
C CYS A 40 1.94 3.63 -2.41
N LEU A 41 3.16 3.29 -1.99
CA LEU A 41 3.62 3.47 -0.60
C LEU A 41 3.32 4.85 -0.01
N ASN A 42 3.58 5.92 -0.77
CA ASN A 42 3.33 7.30 -0.32
C ASN A 42 1.84 7.56 -0.11
N CYS A 43 0.99 7.21 -1.07
CA CYS A 43 -0.46 7.35 -0.92
C CYS A 43 -1.01 6.45 0.19
N SER A 44 -0.42 5.27 0.41
CA SER A 44 -0.78 4.39 1.52
C SER A 44 -0.49 5.04 2.87
N LEU A 45 0.68 5.68 3.02
CA LEU A 45 1.07 6.37 4.24
C LEU A 45 0.18 7.60 4.50
N SER A 46 -0.01 8.45 3.50
CA SER A 46 -0.86 9.63 3.60
C SER A 46 -2.33 9.28 3.85
N GLY A 47 -2.82 8.19 3.26
CA GLY A 47 -4.20 7.70 3.44
C GLY A 47 -4.43 6.88 4.71
N GLY A 48 -3.40 6.65 5.54
CA GLY A 48 -3.53 5.85 6.76
C GLY A 48 -3.73 4.35 6.51
N TYR A 49 -3.43 3.88 5.29
CA TYR A 49 -3.43 2.47 4.91
C TYR A 49 -2.11 1.78 5.28
N ALA A 50 -1.05 2.55 5.52
CA ALA A 50 0.25 2.06 5.96
C ALA A 50 0.84 2.94 7.07
N SER A 51 1.72 2.37 7.88
CA SER A 51 2.52 3.07 8.87
C SER A 51 3.89 2.43 9.01
N TYR A 52 4.90 3.24 9.34
CA TYR A 52 6.19 2.72 9.77
C TYR A 52 6.16 2.41 11.26
N LYS A 53 6.78 1.29 11.62
CA LYS A 53 7.05 0.90 13.00
C LYS A 53 8.54 0.63 13.12
N THR A 54 9.13 1.08 14.22
CA THR A 54 10.50 0.68 14.56
C THR A 54 10.47 -0.62 15.34
N ASP A 55 11.24 -1.60 14.90
CA ASP A 55 11.48 -2.86 15.59
C ASP A 55 12.97 -3.00 15.96
N LYS A 56 13.40 -4.18 16.42
CA LYS A 56 14.80 -4.42 16.82
C LYS A 56 15.76 -4.39 15.62
N GLU A 57 15.28 -4.65 14.42
CA GLU A 57 16.08 -4.75 13.18
C GLU A 57 16.02 -3.48 12.31
N GLY A 58 15.07 -2.57 12.54
CA GLY A 58 15.04 -1.26 11.88
C GLY A 58 13.65 -0.65 11.77
N GLN A 59 13.40 0.13 10.72
CA GLN A 59 12.07 0.58 10.36
C GLN A 59 11.41 -0.43 9.41
N VAL A 60 10.27 -0.95 9.82
CA VAL A 60 9.41 -1.82 9.00
C VAL A 60 8.15 -1.06 8.60
N ILE A 61 7.72 -1.23 7.35
CA ILE A 61 6.43 -0.74 6.88
C ILE A 61 5.36 -1.79 7.18
N THR A 62 4.23 -1.36 7.73
CA THR A 62 3.09 -2.22 8.05
C THR A 62 1.82 -1.67 7.41
N PHE A 63 0.94 -2.57 6.96
CA PHE A 63 -0.31 -2.23 6.26
C PHE A 63 -1.56 -2.63 7.07
N PHE A 64 -1.42 -2.81 8.38
CA PHE A 64 -2.52 -3.26 9.22
C PHE A 64 -3.64 -2.20 9.28
N PRO A 65 -4.91 -2.61 9.41
CA PRO A 65 -5.96 -1.70 9.83
C PRO A 65 -5.59 -1.09 11.19
N LYS A 66 -5.92 0.19 11.40
CA LYS A 66 -5.90 0.76 12.76
C LYS A 66 -7.03 0.08 13.53
N ASP A 67 -6.71 -0.44 14.71
CA ASP A 67 -7.70 -0.81 15.73
C ASP A 67 -8.57 0.41 16.11
#